data_AF-A0A1Q3QPK4-F1
#
_entry.id   AF-A0A1Q3QPK4-F1
#
_cell.length_a   1.000
_cell.length_b   1.000
_cell.length_c   1.000
_cell.angle_alpha   90.00
_cell.angle_beta   90.00
_cell.angle_gamma   90.00
#
_symmetry.space_group_name_H-M   'P 1'
#
loop_
_entity.id
_entity.type
_entity.pdbx_description
1 polymer ?
#
loop_
_entity_poly.entity_id
_entity_poly.type
_entity_poly.pdbx_seq_one_letter_code
_entity_poly.pdbx_strand_id
1 'polypeptide(L)'
;MTSQNSNPKPPATISCAEFQEQLPDLFASGGSGEPEDPCLVAHLKTCENCSALVRDLQYIADQASLLLQPTHEPSDNVWKKIQEGLNSDRTDEAGQNPSHS
;
A
#
# COMPACT_ATOMS: atom_id res chain seq x y z
N MET A 1 -24.12 43.43 -9.49
CA MET A 1 -22.67 43.37 -9.22
C MET A 1 -22.49 43.20 -7.72
N THR A 2 -22.38 41.96 -7.23
CA THR A 2 -21.94 41.70 -5.85
C THR A 2 -20.86 40.64 -5.93
N SER A 3 -19.65 41.10 -5.66
CA SER A 3 -18.37 40.43 -5.83
C SER A 3 -18.30 39.13 -5.05
N GLN A 4 -17.98 38.04 -5.74
CA GLN A 4 -17.51 36.82 -5.11
C GLN A 4 -16.10 37.13 -4.59
N ASN A 5 -15.97 37.32 -3.28
CA ASN A 5 -14.69 37.44 -2.61
C ASN A 5 -14.06 36.04 -2.52
N SER A 6 -13.31 35.66 -3.57
CA SER A 6 -12.48 34.47 -3.58
C SER A 6 -11.27 34.71 -2.67
N ASN A 7 -11.44 34.46 -1.37
CA ASN A 7 -10.30 34.38 -0.46
C ASN A 7 -9.50 33.11 -0.79
N PRO A 8 -8.20 33.17 -1.08
CA PRO A 8 -7.40 31.98 -1.29
C PRO A 8 -7.29 31.22 0.04
N LYS A 9 -7.81 29.98 0.07
CA LYS A 9 -7.62 29.02 1.16
C LYS A 9 -6.11 28.89 1.42
N PRO A 10 -5.61 29.12 2.65
CA PRO A 10 -4.19 28.88 2.96
C PRO A 10 -3.83 27.42 2.65
N PRO A 11 -2.58 27.12 2.26
CA PRO A 11 -2.18 25.75 1.95
C PRO A 11 -2.53 24.86 3.15
N ALA A 12 -3.27 23.78 2.91
CA ALA A 12 -3.75 22.91 3.96
C ALA A 12 -2.56 22.28 4.70
N THR A 13 -2.17 22.86 5.83
CA THR A 13 -1.17 22.29 6.73
C THR A 13 -1.86 21.20 7.54
N ILE A 14 -1.64 19.94 7.16
CA ILE A 14 -2.12 18.80 7.93
C ILE A 14 -1.34 18.67 9.24
N SER A 15 -1.98 18.14 10.28
CA SER A 15 -1.31 17.84 11.54
C SER A 15 -0.48 16.56 11.48
N CYS A 16 0.45 16.37 12.43
CA CYS A 16 1.23 15.13 12.53
C CYS A 16 0.34 13.90 12.76
N ALA A 17 -0.76 14.05 13.50
CA ALA A 17 -1.70 12.96 13.75
C ALA A 17 -2.39 12.53 12.45
N GLU A 18 -2.95 13.48 11.71
CA GLU A 18 -3.58 13.23 10.40
C GLU A 18 -2.58 12.63 9.40
N PHE A 19 -1.31 13.08 9.42
CA PHE A 19 -0.25 12.49 8.61
C PHE A 19 0.01 11.02 8.98
N GLN A 20 0.11 10.71 10.27
CA GLN A 20 0.40 9.36 10.75
C GLN A 20 -0.72 8.37 10.47
N GLU A 21 -1.98 8.81 10.44
CA GLU A 21 -3.12 7.97 10.05
C GLU A 21 -3.04 7.47 8.60
N GLN A 22 -2.34 8.20 7.73
CA GLN A 22 -2.15 7.85 6.32
C GLN A 22 -0.94 6.94 6.08
N LEU A 23 -0.06 6.75 7.07
CA LEU A 23 1.14 5.92 6.94
C LEU A 23 0.84 4.46 6.55
N PRO A 24 -0.18 3.77 7.10
CA PRO A 24 -0.46 2.39 6.71
C PRO A 24 -0.72 2.24 5.21
N ASP A 25 -1.50 3.16 4.63
CA ASP A 25 -1.82 3.15 3.20
C ASP A 25 -0.58 3.45 2.34
N LEU A 26 0.23 4.40 2.78
CA LEU A 26 1.50 4.78 2.16
C LEU A 26 2.47 3.59 1.97
N PHE A 27 2.47 2.66 2.92
CA PHE A 27 3.36 1.50 2.93
C PHE A 27 2.66 0.19 2.51
N ALA A 28 1.33 0.15 2.43
CA ALA A 28 0.56 -1.07 2.13
C ALA A 28 0.88 -1.67 0.74
N SER A 29 1.23 -0.83 -0.22
CA SER A 29 1.60 -1.24 -1.59
C SER A 29 3.06 -1.65 -1.75
N GLY A 30 3.84 -1.67 -0.66
CA GLY A 30 5.30 -1.85 -0.71
C GLY A 30 6.04 -0.63 -1.26
N GLY A 31 5.40 0.55 -1.23
CA GLY A 31 5.98 1.82 -1.64
C GLY A 31 7.09 2.31 -0.69
N SER A 32 7.93 3.21 -1.18
CA SER A 32 9.12 3.74 -0.50
C SER A 32 8.84 4.75 0.63
N GLY A 33 7.59 4.84 1.11
CA GLY A 33 7.17 5.88 2.05
C GLY A 33 7.11 7.29 1.46
N GLU A 34 7.10 7.43 0.13
CA GLU A 34 7.02 8.72 -0.57
C GLU A 34 5.55 9.03 -0.92
N PRO A 35 4.91 10.05 -0.33
CA PRO A 35 3.53 10.38 -0.62
C PRO A 35 3.36 11.07 -1.97
N GLU A 36 2.29 10.71 -2.69
CA GLU A 36 1.86 11.42 -3.90
C GLU A 36 1.05 12.69 -3.57
N ASP A 37 0.39 12.70 -2.41
CA ASP A 37 -0.43 13.84 -1.98
C ASP A 37 0.45 15.07 -1.66
N PRO A 38 0.19 16.24 -2.30
CA PRO A 38 0.99 17.44 -2.11
C PRO A 38 1.02 17.95 -0.67
N CYS A 39 -0.01 17.71 0.13
CA CYS A 39 -0.07 18.15 1.52
C CYS A 39 0.81 17.27 2.41
N LEU A 40 0.79 15.95 2.21
CA LEU A 40 1.70 15.00 2.87
C LEU A 40 3.17 15.33 2.53
N VAL A 41 3.48 15.60 1.25
CA VAL A 41 4.84 16.02 0.82
C VAL A 41 5.27 17.31 1.50
N ALA A 42 4.38 18.30 1.59
CA ALA A 42 4.67 19.56 2.26
C ALA A 42 4.91 19.37 3.77
N HIS A 43 4.15 18.50 4.42
CA HIS A 43 4.33 18.17 5.84
C HIS A 43 5.70 17.52 6.08
N LEU A 44 6.11 16.55 5.25
CA LEU A 44 7.42 15.90 5.39
C LEU A 44 8.60 16.86 5.22
N LYS A 45 8.47 17.89 4.37
CA LYS A 45 9.49 18.92 4.18
C LYS A 45 9.63 19.87 5.37
N THR A 46 8.58 20.01 6.18
CA THR A 46 8.50 21.01 7.25
C THR A 46 8.54 20.39 8.66
N CYS A 47 8.19 19.12 8.79
CA CYS A 47 8.16 18.39 10.05
C CYS A 47 9.27 17.32 10.10
N GLU A 48 10.33 17.63 10.85
CA GLU A 48 11.47 16.72 11.02
C GLU A 48 11.07 15.42 11.74
N ASN A 49 10.14 15.48 12.69
CA ASN A 49 9.70 14.30 13.43
C ASN A 49 9.00 13.28 12.53
N CYS A 50 8.12 13.75 11.64
CA CYS A 50 7.40 12.86 10.71
C CYS A 50 8.31 12.33 9.59
N SER A 51 9.27 13.11 9.11
CA SER A 51 10.27 12.62 8.15
C SER A 51 11.23 11.61 8.76
N ALA A 52 11.63 11.80 10.02
CA ALA A 52 12.38 10.78 10.76
C ALA A 52 11.57 9.48 10.91
N LEU A 53 10.30 9.58 11.28
CA LEU A 53 9.42 8.42 11.40
C LEU A 53 9.27 7.65 10.08
N VAL A 54 9.04 8.33 8.95
CA VAL A 54 8.95 7.68 7.63
C VAL A 54 10.25 6.95 7.29
N ARG A 55 11.40 7.57 7.55
CA ARG A 55 12.71 6.93 7.33
C ARG A 55 12.89 5.68 8.19
N ASP A 56 12.49 5.72 9.45
CA ASP A 56 12.59 4.58 10.36
C ASP A 56 11.67 3.43 9.91
N LEU A 57 10.43 3.75 9.49
CA LEU A 57 9.50 2.77 8.94
C LEU A 57 10.03 2.13 7.65
N GLN A 58 10.62 2.94 6.75
CA GLN A 58 11.24 2.45 5.53
C GLN A 58 12.44 1.55 5.83
N TYR A 59 13.25 1.90 6.82
CA TYR A 59 14.37 1.06 7.25
C TYR A 59 13.87 -0.28 7.80
N ILE A 60 12.83 -0.29 8.63
CA ILE A 60 12.24 -1.53 9.14
C ILE A 60 11.71 -2.40 7.98
N ALA A 61 11.03 -1.81 7.00
CA ALA A 61 10.50 -2.53 5.84
C ALA A 61 11.62 -3.17 4.99
N ASP A 62 12.73 -2.46 4.78
CA ASP A 62 13.91 -2.98 4.09
C ASP A 62 14.53 -4.16 4.85
N GLN A 63 14.75 -3.99 6.16
CA GLN A 63 15.33 -5.05 6.98
C GLN A 63 14.41 -6.28 7.09
N ALA A 64 13.10 -6.08 7.21
CA ALA A 64 12.13 -7.17 7.20
C ALA A 64 12.14 -7.93 5.87
N SER A 65 12.30 -7.22 4.75
CA SER A 65 12.38 -7.85 3.42
C SER A 65 13.58 -8.79 3.28
N LEU A 66 14.71 -8.50 3.94
CA LEU A 66 15.85 -9.41 4.00
C LEU A 66 15.54 -10.71 4.75
N LEU A 67 14.67 -10.66 5.76
CA LEU A 67 14.23 -11.83 6.54
C LEU A 67 13.19 -12.68 5.79
N LEU A 68 12.46 -12.08 4.85
CA LEU A 68 11.42 -12.75 4.06
C LEU A 68 11.97 -13.46 2.81
N GLN A 69 13.27 -13.36 2.52
CA GLN A 69 13.85 -14.15 1.44
C GLN A 69 13.66 -15.64 1.75
N PRO A 70 13.07 -16.42 0.82
CA PRO A 70 12.86 -17.83 1.04
C PRO A 70 14.23 -18.48 1.19
N THR A 71 14.58 -18.83 2.42
CA THR A 71 15.84 -19.49 2.74
C THR A 71 15.93 -20.87 2.09
N HIS A 72 14.80 -21.39 1.60
CA HIS A 72 14.67 -22.60 0.83
C HIS A 72 13.48 -22.49 -0.12
N GLU A 73 13.70 -22.58 -1.44
CA GLU A 73 12.59 -22.74 -2.38
C GLU A 73 11.88 -24.08 -2.11
N PRO A 74 10.54 -24.14 -2.15
CA PRO A 74 9.86 -25.41 -2.05
C PRO A 74 10.20 -26.28 -3.28
N SER A 75 10.20 -27.60 -3.09
CA SER A 75 10.59 -28.52 -4.17
C SER A 75 9.63 -28.45 -5.36
N ASP A 76 10.10 -28.82 -6.56
CA ASP A 76 9.31 -28.84 -7.79
C ASP A 76 7.98 -29.63 -7.64
N ASN A 77 7.96 -30.66 -6.79
CA ASN A 77 6.75 -31.43 -6.51
C ASN A 77 5.66 -30.59 -5.82
N VAL A 78 6.04 -29.70 -4.91
CA VAL A 78 5.12 -28.79 -4.22
C VAL A 78 4.52 -27.81 -5.22
N TRP A 79 5.34 -27.22 -6.09
CA TRP A 79 4.86 -26.32 -7.14
C TRP A 79 3.92 -27.01 -8.11
N LYS A 80 4.26 -28.24 -8.53
CA LYS A 80 3.40 -29.03 -9.42
C LYS A 80 2.03 -29.28 -8.80
N LYS A 81 1.97 -29.62 -7.51
CA LYS A 81 0.70 -29.81 -6.79
C LYS A 81 -0.11 -28.53 -6.64
N ILE A 82 0.54 -27.38 -6.39
CA ILE A 82 -0.15 -26.08 -6.35
C ILE A 82 -0.77 -25.78 -7.72
N GLN A 83 -0.01 -25.99 -8.81
CA GLN A 83 -0.52 -25.79 -10.18
C GLN A 83 -1.69 -26.72 -10.51
N GLU A 84 -1.60 -28.00 -10.14
CA GLU A 84 -2.68 -28.98 -10.31
C GLU A 84 -3.94 -28.57 -9.53
N GLY A 85 -3.79 -28.09 -8.28
CA GLY A 85 -4.88 -27.59 -7.46
C GLY A 85 -5.59 -26.38 -8.08
N LEU A 86 -4.82 -25.36 -8.50
CA LEU A 86 -5.38 -24.15 -9.14
C LEU A 86 -6.10 -24.44 -10.45
N ASN A 87 -5.63 -25.42 -11.23
CA ASN A 87 -6.30 -25.84 -12.45
C ASN A 87 -7.60 -26.61 -12.19
N SER A 88 -7.63 -27.40 -11.12
CA SER A 88 -8.83 -28.14 -10.73
C SER A 88 -9.94 -27.17 -10.28
N ASP A 89 -9.61 -26.22 -9.41
CA ASP A 89 -10.53 -25.19 -8.90
C ASP A 89 -11.16 -24.34 -10.02
N ARG A 90 -10.35 -23.96 -11.02
CA ARG A 90 -10.83 -23.28 -12.25
C ARG A 90 -11.77 -24.12 -13.12
N THR A 91 -11.69 -25.44 -13.03
CA THR A 91 -12.51 -26.35 -13.83
C THR A 91 -13.87 -26.62 -13.16
N ASP A 92 -13.92 -26.53 -11.83
CA ASP A 92 -15.15 -26.69 -11.04
C ASP A 92 -16.08 -25.45 -11.14
N GLU A 93 -15.52 -24.24 -11.29
CA GLU A 93 -16.28 -22.98 -11.50
C GLU A 93 -16.93 -22.86 -12.90
N ALA A 94 -16.55 -23.72 -13.86
CA ALA A 94 -17.15 -23.74 -15.21
C ALA A 94 -18.36 -24.69 -15.34
N GLY A 95 -18.71 -25.43 -14.27
CA GLY A 95 -19.69 -26.52 -14.31
C GLY A 95 -21.07 -26.26 -13.71
N GLN A 96 -21.31 -25.13 -13.03
CA GLN A 96 -22.57 -24.92 -12.29
C GLN A 96 -23.40 -23.75 -12.82
N ASN A 97 -23.92 -23.88 -14.04
CA ASN A 97 -25.12 -23.16 -14.44
C ASN A 97 -26.17 -24.16 -14.96
N PRO A 98 -27.04 -24.71 -14.08
CA PRO A 98 -28.16 -25.49 -14.56
C PRO A 98 -29.19 -24.51 -15.12
N SER A 99 -29.19 -24.35 -16.44
CA SER A 99 -30.35 -23.81 -17.16
C SER A 99 -31.55 -24.72 -16.89
N HIS A 100 -32.42 -24.33 -15.96
CA HIS A 100 -33.74 -24.91 -15.83
C HIS A 100 -34.65 -24.17 -16.83
N SER A 101 -35.14 -24.91 -17.83
CA SER A 101 -36.16 -24.48 -18.80
C SER A 101 -37.55 -24.47 -18.18
#